data_AF-A0A4Z2CNH7-F1
#
_entry.id   AF-A0A4Z2CNH7-F1
#
_cell.length_a   1.000
_cell.length_b   1.000
_cell.length_c   1.000
_cell.angle_alpha   90.00
_cell.angle_beta   90.00
_cell.angle_gamma   90.00
#
_symmetry.space_group_name_H-M   'P 1'
#
loop_
_entity.id
_entity.type
_entity.pdbx_description
1 polymer ?
#
loop_
_entity_poly.entity_id
_entity_poly.type
_entity_poly.pdbx_seq_one_letter_code
_entity_poly.pdbx_strand_id
1 'polypeptide(L)'
;MYNYPMKLISCLCQLKQTLLQSISVICFILTFLFSALICWLLWLYLIIKFIKLLYIISDEFITNERIINNPYEFIHNEQLFNLCREFITLFILITVYWIYWSIDKGSEEKGSHPKYFIRNLIIWKYIANYFPIKLVLSELYNNDNIEYTYKVTGSNVTIDHRCNNISDNNNGDNNTNDENHIQSIINKRDYPINEKKLVCIKELFPANNNYLVGYHPHGILGIGAVINFLTEANQFSEKFPGITPWLTTLEINFKAPFIRDVLLSLNLIAATHRGISYLLDPQKCGNTGNFVVVVLGGAPEALDSRPGKYVFHTNGRYGFFKLALTTG
;
A
#
# COMPACT_ATOMS: atom_id res chain seq x y z
N MET A 1 14.38 -41.12 28.53
CA MET A 1 15.52 -40.18 28.45
C MET A 1 15.95 -39.92 26.98
N TYR A 2 14.99 -39.72 26.05
CA TYR A 2 15.23 -39.70 24.59
C TYR A 2 14.60 -38.48 23.89
N ASN A 3 14.69 -37.28 24.47
CA ASN A 3 14.06 -36.08 23.86
C ASN A 3 14.88 -34.79 23.93
N TYR A 4 16.11 -34.84 24.47
CA TYR A 4 16.97 -33.66 24.58
C TYR A 4 17.52 -33.13 23.23
N PRO A 5 18.06 -33.97 22.31
CA PRO A 5 18.63 -33.46 21.07
C PRO A 5 17.56 -32.88 20.12
N MET A 6 16.37 -33.49 20.05
CA MET A 6 15.23 -32.98 19.28
C MET A 6 14.73 -31.62 19.81
N LYS A 7 14.64 -31.45 21.15
CA LYS A 7 14.28 -30.16 21.75
C LYS A 7 15.33 -29.08 21.49
N LEU A 8 16.62 -29.43 21.53
CA LEU A 8 17.70 -28.47 21.26
C LEU A 8 17.70 -27.99 19.80
N ILE A 9 17.51 -28.91 18.84
CA ILE A 9 17.41 -28.57 17.41
C ILE A 9 16.18 -27.70 17.14
N SER A 10 15.02 -28.05 17.71
CA SER A 10 13.80 -27.24 17.61
C SER A 10 13.99 -25.84 18.20
N CYS A 11 14.64 -25.74 19.37
CA CYS A 11 14.96 -24.46 20.01
C CYS A 11 15.92 -23.60 19.17
N LEU A 12 16.97 -24.20 18.60
CA LEU A 12 17.92 -23.50 17.71
C LEU A 12 17.26 -23.02 16.43
N CYS A 13 16.37 -23.83 15.83
CA CYS A 13 15.57 -23.42 14.67
C CYS A 13 14.63 -22.26 15.01
N GLN A 14 13.96 -22.33 16.16
CA GLN A 14 13.06 -21.27 16.62
C GLN A 14 13.83 -19.98 16.92
N LEU A 15 14.99 -20.08 17.59
CA LEU A 15 15.87 -18.95 17.86
C LEU A 15 16.38 -18.30 16.56
N LYS A 16 16.84 -19.11 15.60
CA LYS A 16 17.25 -18.63 14.28
C LYS A 16 16.10 -17.91 13.57
N GLN A 17 14.90 -18.47 13.61
CA GLN A 17 13.72 -17.87 13.00
C GLN A 17 13.36 -16.53 13.66
N THR A 18 13.31 -16.47 14.99
CA THR A 18 13.01 -15.23 15.73
C THR A 18 14.08 -14.16 15.49
N LEU A 19 15.36 -14.56 15.41
CA LEU A 19 16.45 -13.65 15.12
C LEU A 19 16.36 -13.09 13.70
N LEU A 20 16.12 -13.94 12.70
CA LEU A 20 15.93 -13.51 11.31
C LEU A 20 14.70 -12.61 11.15
N GLN A 21 13.58 -12.93 11.81
CA GLN A 21 12.40 -12.07 11.83
C GLN A 21 12.71 -10.71 12.45
N SER A 22 13.41 -10.69 13.59
CA SER A 22 13.79 -9.45 14.27
C SER A 22 14.71 -8.59 13.41
N ILE A 23 15.74 -9.19 12.80
CA ILE A 23 16.66 -8.51 11.89
C ILE A 23 15.90 -7.98 10.67
N SER A 24 15.05 -8.78 10.04
CA SER A 24 14.28 -8.37 8.86
C SER A 24 13.36 -7.19 9.18
N VAL A 25 12.65 -7.25 10.32
CA VAL A 25 11.77 -6.17 10.78
C VAL A 25 12.58 -4.91 11.07
N ILE A 26 13.70 -5.02 11.78
CA ILE A 26 14.58 -3.87 12.07
C ILE A 26 15.12 -3.27 10.77
N CYS A 27 15.68 -4.08 9.87
CA CYS A 27 16.19 -3.59 8.58
C CYS A 27 15.10 -2.87 7.79
N PHE A 28 13.89 -3.42 7.72
CA PHE A 28 12.77 -2.78 7.04
C PHE A 28 12.37 -1.46 7.72
N ILE A 29 12.30 -1.44 9.05
CA ILE A 29 12.00 -0.23 9.82
C ILE A 29 13.02 0.86 9.59
N LEU A 30 14.30 0.53 9.72
CA LEU A 30 15.38 1.48 9.51
C LEU A 30 15.38 1.96 8.06
N THR A 31 15.13 1.06 7.09
CA THR A 31 15.02 1.45 5.68
C THR A 31 13.90 2.46 5.48
N PHE A 32 12.71 2.23 6.04
CA PHE A 32 11.58 3.15 5.92
C PHE A 32 11.86 4.49 6.62
N LEU A 33 12.30 4.46 7.88
CA LEU A 33 12.56 5.67 8.69
C LEU A 33 13.70 6.53 8.12
N PHE A 34 14.78 5.89 7.64
CA PHE A 34 15.92 6.61 7.07
C PHE A 34 15.80 6.85 5.56
N SER A 35 14.84 6.24 4.86
CA SER A 35 14.66 6.45 3.41
C SER A 35 14.47 7.93 3.09
N ALA A 36 13.62 8.63 3.83
CA ALA A 36 13.39 10.05 3.66
C ALA A 36 14.67 10.87 3.89
N LEU A 37 15.46 10.54 4.91
CA LEU A 37 16.73 11.21 5.18
C LEU A 37 17.75 10.97 4.06
N ILE A 38 17.89 9.72 3.60
CA ILE A 38 18.77 9.34 2.49
C ILE A 38 18.37 10.10 1.23
N CYS A 39 17.08 10.18 0.93
CA CYS A 39 16.56 10.94 -0.20
C CYS A 39 16.87 12.43 -0.10
N TRP A 40 16.72 13.04 1.08
CA TRP A 40 17.10 14.43 1.32
C TRP A 40 18.61 14.64 1.16
N LEU A 41 19.44 13.74 1.70
CA LEU A 41 20.89 13.81 1.56
C LEU A 41 21.33 13.65 0.11
N LEU A 42 20.69 12.75 -0.65
CA LEU A 42 20.93 12.58 -2.08
C LEU A 42 20.56 13.86 -2.86
N TRP A 43 19.39 14.45 -2.56
CA TRP A 43 18.97 15.70 -3.18
C TRP A 43 19.91 16.86 -2.87
N LEU A 44 20.31 17.00 -1.60
CA LEU A 44 21.29 17.98 -1.16
C LEU A 44 22.65 17.75 -1.84
N TYR A 45 23.09 16.50 -1.96
CA TYR A 45 24.31 16.14 -2.67
C TYR A 45 24.26 16.56 -4.15
N LEU A 46 23.14 16.34 -4.84
CA LEU A 46 22.97 16.80 -6.23
C LEU A 46 23.06 18.33 -6.35
N ILE A 47 22.47 19.07 -5.41
CA ILE A 47 22.56 20.54 -5.37
C ILE A 47 23.99 21.01 -5.08
N ILE A 48 24.67 20.44 -4.07
CA ILE A 48 26.06 20.77 -3.74
C ILE A 48 26.97 20.47 -4.94
N LYS A 49 26.77 19.32 -5.59
CA LYS A 49 27.51 18.94 -6.78
C LYS A 49 27.27 19.94 -7.92
N PHE A 50 26.02 20.35 -8.15
CA PHE A 50 25.67 21.36 -9.13
C PHE A 50 26.39 22.70 -8.86
N ILE A 51 26.36 23.20 -7.62
CA ILE A 51 27.05 24.44 -7.21
C ILE A 51 28.57 24.31 -7.40
N LYS A 52 29.15 23.17 -7.02
CA LYS A 52 30.58 22.91 -7.18
C LYS A 52 30.98 22.92 -8.66
N LEU A 53 30.21 22.28 -9.54
CA LEU A 53 30.47 22.30 -10.98
C LEU A 53 30.34 23.72 -11.54
N LEU A 54 29.32 24.48 -11.13
CA LEU A 54 29.16 25.87 -11.54
C LEU A 54 30.39 26.71 -11.19
N TYR A 55 30.90 26.55 -9.96
CA TYR A 55 32.09 27.26 -9.49
C TYR A 55 33.34 26.89 -10.29
N ILE A 56 33.63 25.58 -10.44
CA ILE A 56 34.81 25.09 -11.18
C ILE A 56 34.79 25.56 -12.64
N ILE A 57 33.63 25.46 -13.29
CA ILE A 57 33.48 25.89 -14.69
C ILE A 57 33.69 27.40 -14.79
N SER A 58 33.10 28.18 -13.88
CA SER A 58 33.25 29.64 -13.89
C SER A 58 34.71 30.07 -13.67
N ASP A 59 35.41 29.42 -12.73
CA ASP A 59 36.82 29.70 -12.46
C ASP A 59 37.71 29.37 -13.68
N GLU A 60 37.50 28.21 -14.31
CA GLU A 60 38.25 27.81 -15.51
C GLU A 60 38.00 28.76 -16.69
N PHE A 61 36.77 29.26 -16.86
CA PHE A 61 36.47 30.26 -17.90
C PHE A 61 37.11 31.63 -17.62
N ILE A 62 37.29 32.02 -16.36
CA ILE A 62 37.85 33.32 -15.98
C ILE A 62 39.39 33.29 -16.01
N THR A 63 40.00 32.19 -15.59
CA THR A 63 41.46 32.07 -15.47
C THR A 63 42.15 31.70 -16.79
N ASN A 64 41.44 31.07 -17.72
CA ASN A 64 42.03 30.58 -18.97
C ASN A 64 42.01 31.62 -20.11
N GLU A 65 43.05 32.46 -20.15
CA GLU A 65 43.23 33.51 -21.18
C GLU A 65 43.13 32.98 -22.63
N ARG A 66 43.51 31.72 -22.89
CA ARG A 66 43.44 31.14 -24.23
C ARG A 66 42.01 30.96 -24.70
N ILE A 67 41.12 30.52 -23.80
CA ILE A 67 39.70 30.35 -24.10
C ILE A 67 39.02 31.70 -24.27
N ILE A 68 39.41 32.70 -23.46
CA ILE A 68 38.91 34.07 -23.57
C ILE A 68 39.26 34.68 -24.93
N ASN A 69 40.50 34.50 -25.38
CA ASN A 69 40.99 35.07 -26.64
C ASN A 69 40.60 34.25 -27.87
N ASN A 70 40.38 32.94 -27.73
CA ASN A 70 39.99 32.04 -28.81
C ASN A 70 38.97 30.99 -28.31
N PRO A 71 37.65 31.21 -28.51
CA PRO A 71 36.62 30.29 -28.07
C PRO A 71 36.70 28.87 -28.67
N TYR A 72 37.39 28.68 -29.80
CA TYR A 72 37.55 27.36 -30.43
C TYR A 72 38.45 26.40 -29.62
N GLU A 73 39.29 26.93 -28.73
CA GLU A 73 40.10 26.14 -27.78
C GLU A 73 39.21 25.38 -26.78
N PHE A 74 38.00 25.88 -26.49
CA PHE A 74 37.04 25.20 -25.62
C PHE A 74 36.69 23.79 -26.13
N ILE A 75 36.45 23.65 -27.43
CA ILE A 75 36.02 22.39 -28.05
C ILE A 75 37.14 21.34 -27.98
N HIS A 76 38.40 21.79 -27.99
CA HIS A 76 39.57 20.93 -27.93
C HIS A 76 39.97 20.60 -26.48
N ASN A 77 39.47 21.35 -25.49
CA ASN A 77 39.67 21.05 -24.07
C ASN A 77 38.65 19.99 -23.60
N GLU A 78 39.03 18.72 -23.76
CA GLU A 78 38.20 17.56 -23.40
C GLU A 78 37.74 17.59 -21.93
N GLN A 79 38.59 18.06 -21.02
CA GLN A 79 38.29 18.11 -19.58
C GLN A 79 37.17 19.12 -19.28
N LEU A 80 37.31 20.35 -19.79
CA LEU A 80 36.30 21.39 -19.60
C LEU A 80 34.98 21.03 -20.31
N PHE A 81 35.05 20.44 -21.51
CA PHE A 81 33.87 19.94 -22.21
C PHE A 81 33.11 18.88 -21.39
N ASN A 82 33.82 17.92 -20.80
CA ASN A 82 33.23 16.89 -19.94
C ASN A 82 32.56 17.50 -18.68
N LEU A 83 33.20 18.48 -18.04
CA LEU A 83 32.63 19.22 -16.90
C LEU A 83 31.34 19.96 -17.30
N CYS A 84 31.35 20.68 -18.43
CA CYS A 84 30.17 21.37 -18.95
C CYS A 84 29.04 20.39 -19.28
N ARG A 85 29.34 19.23 -19.90
CA ARG A 85 28.34 18.18 -20.17
C ARG A 85 27.71 17.66 -18.89
N GLU A 86 28.52 17.39 -17.86
CA GLU A 86 28.02 16.94 -16.56
C GLU A 86 27.15 18.01 -15.88
N PHE A 87 27.57 19.28 -15.93
CA PHE A 87 26.80 20.41 -15.42
C PHE A 87 25.44 20.54 -16.11
N ILE A 88 25.42 20.52 -17.44
CA ILE A 88 24.19 20.61 -18.24
C ILE A 88 23.27 19.42 -17.91
N THR A 89 23.82 18.22 -17.79
CA THR A 89 23.04 17.01 -17.45
C THR A 89 22.40 17.16 -16.07
N LEU A 90 23.15 17.61 -15.06
CA LEU A 90 22.63 17.86 -13.72
C LEU A 90 21.60 19.00 -13.70
N PHE A 91 21.85 20.08 -14.45
CA PHE A 91 20.92 21.21 -14.59
C PHE A 91 19.58 20.75 -15.13
N ILE A 92 19.58 19.99 -16.23
CA ILE A 92 18.36 19.47 -16.85
C ILE A 92 17.65 18.53 -15.87
N LEU A 93 18.37 17.60 -15.23
CA LEU A 93 17.78 16.65 -14.29
C LEU A 93 17.10 17.35 -13.10
N ILE A 94 17.79 18.29 -12.46
CA ILE A 94 17.25 19.05 -11.31
C ILE A 94 16.06 19.90 -11.75
N THR A 95 16.16 20.59 -12.90
CA THR A 95 15.11 21.47 -13.41
C THR A 95 13.86 20.68 -13.78
N VAL A 96 14.00 19.58 -14.52
CA VAL A 96 12.89 18.71 -14.89
C VAL A 96 12.22 18.13 -13.65
N TYR A 97 13.00 17.65 -12.69
CA TYR A 97 12.43 17.13 -11.43
C TYR A 97 11.72 18.21 -10.63
N TRP A 98 12.28 19.42 -10.54
CA TRP A 98 11.67 20.53 -9.82
C TRP A 98 10.37 21.02 -10.48
N ILE A 99 10.32 21.07 -11.81
CA ILE A 99 9.09 21.36 -12.57
C ILE A 99 8.05 20.28 -12.30
N TYR A 100 8.42 19.00 -12.42
CA TYR A 100 7.54 17.88 -12.11
C TYR A 100 6.97 17.98 -10.69
N TRP A 101 7.83 18.17 -9.70
CA TRP A 101 7.45 18.30 -8.29
C TRP A 101 6.51 19.49 -8.05
N SER A 102 6.75 20.60 -8.71
CA SER A 102 5.95 21.83 -8.57
C SER A 102 4.56 21.67 -9.16
N ILE A 103 4.45 21.03 -10.33
CA ILE A 103 3.17 20.72 -10.96
C ILE A 103 2.39 19.70 -10.13
N ASP A 104 3.08 18.70 -9.60
CA ASP A 104 2.47 17.59 -8.86
C ASP A 104 2.20 17.90 -7.38
N LYS A 105 2.44 19.14 -6.93
CA LYS A 105 2.30 19.52 -5.53
C LYS A 105 0.85 19.35 -5.05
N GLY A 106 0.67 18.62 -3.94
CA GLY A 106 -0.63 18.38 -3.33
C GLY A 106 -1.37 17.15 -3.86
N SER A 107 -0.76 16.35 -4.73
CA SER A 107 -1.29 15.05 -5.16
C SER A 107 -1.51 14.10 -3.99
N GLU A 108 -0.73 14.22 -2.91
CA GLU A 108 -0.95 13.49 -1.66
C GLU A 108 -2.33 13.72 -1.02
N GLU A 109 -3.06 14.80 -1.38
CA GLU A 109 -4.41 15.09 -0.92
C GLU A 109 -5.50 14.99 -2.00
N LYS A 110 -5.14 14.74 -3.26
CA LYS A 110 -6.06 14.75 -4.42
C LYS A 110 -6.05 13.46 -5.24
N GLY A 111 -5.32 12.45 -4.77
CA GLY A 111 -5.14 11.21 -5.51
C GLY A 111 -3.66 10.95 -5.81
N SER A 112 -3.26 9.74 -5.50
CA SER A 112 -1.94 9.16 -5.79
C SER A 112 -1.78 8.88 -7.30
N HIS A 113 -0.58 8.46 -7.74
CA HIS A 113 -0.28 8.02 -9.11
C HIS A 113 0.02 6.52 -9.18
N PRO A 114 -0.95 5.63 -8.88
CA PRO A 114 -0.70 4.19 -8.77
C PRO A 114 -0.05 3.62 -10.03
N LYS A 115 1.02 2.84 -9.83
CA LYS A 115 1.68 2.10 -10.89
C LYS A 115 1.43 0.62 -10.69
N TYR A 116 0.69 0.01 -11.62
CA TYR A 116 0.33 -1.40 -11.57
C TYR A 116 1.54 -2.31 -11.38
N PHE A 117 2.65 -2.07 -12.09
CA PHE A 117 3.86 -2.90 -11.98
C PHE A 117 4.49 -2.84 -10.58
N ILE A 118 4.42 -1.70 -9.89
CA ILE A 118 4.97 -1.54 -8.54
C ILE A 118 4.14 -2.34 -7.55
N ARG A 119 2.81 -2.33 -7.68
CA ARG A 119 1.92 -3.14 -6.85
C ARG A 119 2.11 -4.65 -7.04
N ASN A 120 2.67 -5.07 -8.19
CA ASN A 120 2.84 -6.48 -8.56
C ASN A 120 4.27 -7.03 -8.41
N LEU A 121 5.19 -6.28 -7.78
CA LEU A 121 6.56 -6.75 -7.59
C LEU A 121 6.63 -8.05 -6.78
N ILE A 122 7.53 -8.94 -7.18
CA ILE A 122 7.70 -10.27 -6.56
C ILE A 122 8.11 -10.19 -5.08
N ILE A 123 8.78 -9.11 -4.68
CA ILE A 123 9.19 -8.88 -3.30
C ILE A 123 7.99 -8.84 -2.34
N TRP A 124 6.83 -8.34 -2.78
CA TRP A 124 5.63 -8.29 -1.95
C TRP A 124 5.11 -9.68 -1.62
N LYS A 125 5.15 -10.60 -2.59
CA LYS A 125 4.79 -12.02 -2.38
C LYS A 125 5.76 -12.70 -1.41
N TYR A 126 7.06 -12.39 -1.51
CA TYR A 126 8.06 -12.91 -0.58
C TYR A 126 7.78 -12.46 0.86
N ILE A 127 7.51 -11.16 1.07
CA ILE A 127 7.19 -10.61 2.40
C ILE A 127 5.90 -11.22 2.95
N ALA A 128 4.85 -11.32 2.13
CA ALA A 128 3.59 -11.91 2.53
C ALA A 128 3.75 -13.36 3.00
N ASN A 129 4.54 -14.17 2.29
CA ASN A 129 4.80 -15.57 2.65
C ASN A 129 5.71 -15.69 3.89
N TYR A 130 6.68 -14.80 4.06
CA TYR A 130 7.62 -14.85 5.18
C TYR A 130 6.97 -14.44 6.52
N PHE A 131 6.08 -13.44 6.52
CA PHE A 131 5.33 -12.96 7.70
C PHE A 131 3.89 -13.48 7.78
N PRO A 132 3.62 -14.66 7.20
CA PRO A 132 2.29 -15.17 6.79
C PRO A 132 1.14 -14.14 6.74
N ILE A 133 1.32 -13.04 6.01
CA ILE A 133 0.30 -11.99 5.89
C ILE A 133 -0.73 -12.44 4.86
N LYS A 134 -1.99 -12.50 5.26
CA LYS A 134 -3.11 -12.88 4.41
C LYS A 134 -4.24 -11.86 4.50
N LEU A 135 -4.97 -11.69 3.40
CA LEU A 135 -6.24 -10.97 3.36
C LEU A 135 -7.38 -11.98 3.40
N VAL A 136 -8.09 -12.04 4.52
CA VAL A 136 -9.18 -13.00 4.78
C VAL A 136 -10.51 -12.25 4.88
N LEU A 137 -11.54 -12.74 4.19
CA LEU A 137 -12.89 -12.21 4.25
C LEU A 137 -13.66 -12.89 5.39
N SER A 138 -14.07 -12.13 6.41
CA SER A 138 -14.56 -12.69 7.68
C SER A 138 -15.93 -13.37 7.60
N GLU A 139 -16.84 -12.90 6.74
CA GLU A 139 -18.19 -13.51 6.59
C GLU A 139 -18.11 -14.96 6.05
N LEU A 140 -17.01 -15.29 5.38
CA LEU A 140 -16.69 -16.64 4.88
C LEU A 140 -15.96 -17.51 5.92
N TYR A 141 -15.50 -16.92 7.03
CA TYR A 141 -14.67 -17.60 8.04
C TYR A 141 -15.48 -18.10 9.27
N ASN A 142 -16.64 -17.50 9.54
CA ASN A 142 -17.46 -17.78 10.72
C ASN A 142 -18.65 -18.74 10.48
N ASN A 143 -18.97 -19.10 9.24
CA ASN A 143 -20.05 -20.05 8.97
C ASN A 143 -19.55 -21.49 9.00
N ASP A 144 -19.50 -22.06 10.21
CA ASP A 144 -19.50 -23.51 10.40
C ASP A 144 -20.93 -24.09 10.38
N ASN A 145 -22.01 -23.27 10.38
CA ASN A 145 -23.39 -23.73 10.58
C ASN A 145 -24.53 -23.01 9.81
N ILE A 146 -24.28 -22.08 8.88
CA ILE A 146 -25.39 -21.39 8.17
C ILE A 146 -25.12 -21.39 6.66
N GLU A 147 -25.97 -22.11 5.93
CA GLU A 147 -25.99 -22.16 4.47
C GLU A 147 -26.92 -21.03 3.97
N TYR A 148 -26.35 -20.00 3.35
CA TYR A 148 -27.11 -18.87 2.78
C TYR A 148 -27.38 -19.11 1.29
N THR A 149 -28.58 -19.53 0.93
CA THR A 149 -28.96 -19.65 -0.48
C THR A 149 -29.55 -18.33 -0.97
N TYR A 150 -28.80 -17.58 -1.78
CA TYR A 150 -29.32 -16.37 -2.43
C TYR A 150 -30.10 -16.77 -3.70
N LYS A 151 -31.42 -16.55 -3.70
CA LYS A 151 -32.22 -16.61 -4.93
C LYS A 151 -32.33 -15.21 -5.52
N VAL A 152 -31.77 -15.03 -6.71
CA VAL A 152 -31.94 -13.80 -7.48
C VAL A 152 -33.20 -13.93 -8.33
N THR A 153 -34.34 -13.53 -7.79
CA THR A 153 -35.52 -13.21 -8.60
C THR A 153 -35.54 -11.71 -8.85
N GLY A 154 -35.74 -11.32 -10.12
CA GLY A 154 -35.62 -9.95 -10.60
C GLY A 154 -36.07 -8.88 -9.59
N SER A 155 -35.13 -8.01 -9.25
CA SER A 155 -35.37 -6.72 -8.60
C SER A 155 -35.94 -6.73 -7.17
N ASN A 156 -35.68 -7.75 -6.34
CA ASN A 156 -35.69 -7.66 -4.87
C ASN A 156 -35.00 -8.89 -4.26
N VAL A 157 -34.02 -8.68 -3.38
CA VAL A 157 -33.38 -9.76 -2.62
C VAL A 157 -34.19 -10.03 -1.35
N THR A 158 -34.83 -11.19 -1.28
CA THR A 158 -35.47 -11.70 -0.06
C THR A 158 -34.53 -12.68 0.64
N ILE A 159 -34.28 -12.44 1.93
CA ILE A 159 -33.52 -13.34 2.80
C ILE A 159 -34.51 -14.40 3.29
N ASP A 160 -34.35 -15.66 2.86
CA ASP A 160 -35.13 -16.78 3.38
C ASP A 160 -34.29 -17.55 4.42
N HIS A 161 -34.80 -17.63 5.64
CA HIS A 161 -34.15 -18.34 6.75
C HIS A 161 -34.72 -19.75 6.84
N ARG A 162 -34.06 -20.76 6.25
CA ARG A 162 -34.38 -22.16 6.55
C ARG A 162 -33.42 -22.74 7.58
N CYS A 163 -33.97 -23.09 8.74
CA CYS A 163 -33.36 -24.04 9.66
C CYS A 163 -33.69 -25.45 9.16
N ASN A 164 -32.69 -26.21 8.69
CA ASN A 164 -32.89 -27.62 8.35
C ASN A 164 -32.65 -28.50 9.59
N ASN A 165 -33.75 -28.93 10.23
CA ASN A 165 -33.77 -30.25 10.88
C ASN A 165 -34.06 -31.28 9.78
N ILE A 166 -33.15 -32.24 9.62
CA ILE A 166 -33.27 -33.32 8.63
C ILE A 166 -34.29 -34.34 9.12
N SER A 167 -35.44 -34.43 8.45
CA SER A 167 -36.14 -35.70 8.16
C SER A 167 -37.28 -35.48 7.15
N ASP A 168 -37.39 -36.45 6.23
CA ASP A 168 -38.56 -36.82 5.41
C ASP A 168 -38.64 -36.37 3.93
N ASN A 169 -38.26 -37.33 3.07
CA ASN A 169 -39.02 -37.97 1.98
C ASN A 169 -39.75 -37.16 0.88
N ASN A 170 -39.35 -37.55 -0.34
CA ASN A 170 -40.14 -37.82 -1.56
C ASN A 170 -40.52 -36.70 -2.56
N ASN A 171 -40.11 -37.01 -3.82
CA ASN A 171 -40.76 -36.85 -5.12
C ASN A 171 -40.88 -35.47 -5.82
N GLY A 172 -40.40 -35.44 -7.06
CA GLY A 172 -41.18 -34.96 -8.21
C GLY A 172 -40.69 -33.71 -8.95
N ASP A 173 -40.35 -33.92 -10.22
CA ASP A 173 -40.58 -33.04 -11.39
C ASP A 173 -39.68 -31.83 -11.73
N ASN A 174 -38.87 -32.07 -12.77
CA ASN A 174 -38.79 -31.39 -14.08
C ASN A 174 -38.67 -29.85 -14.22
N ASN A 175 -37.70 -29.51 -15.09
CA ASN A 175 -37.63 -28.42 -16.08
C ASN A 175 -36.94 -27.08 -15.75
N THR A 176 -35.75 -26.95 -16.36
CA THR A 176 -35.25 -25.84 -17.21
C THR A 176 -35.36 -24.40 -16.69
N ASN A 177 -34.20 -23.77 -16.42
CA ASN A 177 -33.58 -22.73 -17.28
C ASN A 177 -32.48 -21.99 -16.50
N ASP A 178 -31.27 -21.99 -17.06
CA ASP A 178 -30.21 -20.98 -16.93
C ASP A 178 -30.14 -20.15 -15.64
N GLU A 179 -29.74 -20.78 -14.53
CA GLU A 179 -29.15 -20.06 -13.40
C GLU A 179 -27.62 -20.06 -13.56
N ASN A 180 -27.07 -18.89 -13.93
CA ASN A 180 -25.63 -18.63 -13.83
C ASN A 180 -25.23 -18.60 -12.34
N HIS A 181 -24.93 -19.76 -11.77
CA HIS A 181 -24.39 -19.88 -10.42
C HIS A 181 -23.00 -19.26 -10.35
N ILE A 182 -22.91 -18.01 -9.84
CA ILE A 182 -21.66 -17.52 -9.26
C ILE A 182 -21.54 -18.20 -7.89
N GLN A 183 -20.68 -19.21 -7.79
CA GLN A 183 -20.43 -19.93 -6.55
C GLN A 183 -19.69 -19.03 -5.55
N SER A 184 -20.40 -18.32 -4.68
CA SER A 184 -19.84 -17.81 -3.42
C SER A 184 -19.77 -18.99 -2.43
N ILE A 185 -18.56 -19.36 -2.01
CA ILE A 185 -18.34 -20.55 -1.19
C ILE A 185 -18.62 -20.23 0.27
N ILE A 186 -19.66 -20.83 0.85
CA ILE A 186 -20.19 -20.46 2.17
C ILE A 186 -19.54 -21.24 3.34
N ASN A 187 -18.76 -22.29 3.08
CA ASN A 187 -18.25 -23.19 4.13
C ASN A 187 -16.74 -23.04 4.42
N LYS A 188 -16.40 -22.89 5.71
CA LYS A 188 -15.02 -22.79 6.25
C LYS A 188 -14.11 -23.98 5.89
N ARG A 189 -14.68 -25.17 5.66
CA ARG A 189 -13.93 -26.38 5.28
C ARG A 189 -13.33 -26.31 3.86
N ASP A 190 -13.89 -25.47 3.00
CA ASP A 190 -13.42 -25.26 1.62
C ASP A 190 -12.41 -24.10 1.50
N TYR A 191 -12.19 -23.37 2.60
CA TYR A 191 -11.23 -22.26 2.66
C TYR A 191 -9.80 -22.65 2.26
N PRO A 192 -9.19 -23.76 2.74
CA PRO A 192 -7.85 -24.15 2.30
C PRO A 192 -7.80 -24.63 0.85
N ILE A 193 -8.93 -25.07 0.28
CA ILE A 193 -9.02 -25.61 -1.08
C ILE A 193 -9.22 -24.48 -2.11
N ASN A 194 -9.91 -23.40 -1.73
CA ASN A 194 -10.31 -22.31 -2.63
C ASN A 194 -9.91 -20.90 -2.15
N GLU A 195 -8.94 -20.75 -1.25
CA GLU A 195 -8.44 -19.45 -0.71
C GLU A 195 -8.15 -18.42 -1.81
N LYS A 196 -7.72 -18.87 -3.00
CA LYS A 196 -7.39 -18.03 -4.15
C LYS A 196 -8.59 -17.59 -5.00
N LYS A 197 -9.79 -18.14 -4.76
CA LYS A 197 -10.99 -17.92 -5.60
C LYS A 197 -12.13 -17.21 -4.86
N LEU A 198 -11.90 -16.82 -3.61
CA LEU A 198 -12.90 -16.12 -2.80
C LEU A 198 -12.97 -14.65 -3.22
N VAL A 199 -14.16 -14.22 -3.61
CA VAL A 199 -14.48 -12.84 -3.99
C VAL A 199 -15.48 -12.30 -2.97
N CYS A 200 -15.34 -11.02 -2.63
CA CYS A 200 -16.25 -10.32 -1.75
C CYS A 200 -17.66 -10.25 -2.36
N ILE A 201 -18.68 -10.28 -1.50
CA ILE A 201 -20.08 -10.14 -1.88
C ILE A 201 -20.27 -8.75 -2.50
N LYS A 202 -20.63 -8.69 -3.78
CA LYS A 202 -20.74 -7.42 -4.53
C LYS A 202 -21.88 -6.54 -4.01
N GLU A 203 -22.91 -7.17 -3.47
CA GLU A 203 -24.08 -6.51 -2.89
C GLU A 203 -23.73 -5.80 -1.58
N LEU A 204 -22.78 -6.35 -0.82
CA LEU A 204 -22.30 -5.75 0.43
C LEU A 204 -21.23 -4.67 0.18
N PHE A 205 -20.47 -4.82 -0.90
CA PHE A 205 -19.44 -3.87 -1.32
C PHE A 205 -19.67 -3.38 -2.76
N PRO A 206 -20.76 -2.63 -3.03
CA PRO A 206 -21.01 -2.06 -4.34
C PRO A 206 -19.91 -1.06 -4.74
N ALA A 207 -19.39 -1.19 -5.96
CA ALA A 207 -18.35 -0.30 -6.50
C ALA A 207 -18.81 1.16 -6.72
N ASN A 208 -20.12 1.43 -6.58
CA ASN A 208 -20.67 2.78 -6.65
C ASN A 208 -20.53 3.55 -5.33
N ASN A 209 -20.14 2.87 -4.25
CA ASN A 209 -19.96 3.48 -2.93
C ASN A 209 -18.48 3.66 -2.61
N ASN A 210 -18.18 4.65 -1.77
CA ASN A 210 -16.87 4.84 -1.16
C ASN A 210 -16.91 4.34 0.29
N TYR A 211 -15.77 3.86 0.79
CA TYR A 211 -15.65 3.22 2.08
C TYR A 211 -14.54 3.89 2.89
N LEU A 212 -14.86 4.31 4.11
CA LEU A 212 -13.86 4.69 5.11
C LEU A 212 -13.65 3.52 6.06
N VAL A 213 -12.44 2.96 6.07
CA VAL A 213 -12.15 1.67 6.71
C VAL A 213 -11.04 1.82 7.73
N GLY A 214 -11.30 1.36 8.95
CA GLY A 214 -10.30 1.28 10.01
C GLY A 214 -9.41 0.05 9.87
N TYR A 215 -8.09 0.23 9.97
CA TYR A 215 -7.12 -0.86 10.10
C TYR A 215 -6.48 -0.86 11.49
N HIS A 216 -6.50 -2.03 12.12
CA HIS A 216 -5.85 -2.34 13.39
C HIS A 216 -5.47 -3.83 13.39
N PRO A 217 -4.33 -4.24 13.96
CA PRO A 217 -3.34 -3.40 14.64
C PRO A 217 -2.44 -2.60 13.69
N HIS A 218 -2.02 -1.40 14.09
CA HIS A 218 -0.96 -0.65 13.39
C HIS A 218 0.35 -1.43 13.48
N GLY A 219 0.67 -2.00 14.65
CA GLY A 219 2.01 -2.55 14.92
C GLY A 219 3.10 -1.48 14.72
N ILE A 220 4.34 -1.87 14.48
CA ILE A 220 5.44 -0.89 14.36
C ILE A 220 5.38 -0.10 13.05
N LEU A 221 4.94 -0.72 11.94
CA LEU A 221 4.92 -0.08 10.60
C LEU A 221 3.69 -0.38 9.72
N GLY A 222 2.66 -1.05 10.24
CA GLY A 222 1.47 -1.37 9.45
C GLY A 222 1.78 -2.26 8.23
N ILE A 223 2.79 -3.13 8.31
CA ILE A 223 3.21 -3.97 7.17
C ILE A 223 2.03 -4.80 6.64
N GLY A 224 1.16 -5.29 7.52
CA GLY A 224 -0.06 -5.98 7.11
C GLY A 224 -0.97 -5.11 6.24
N ALA A 225 -1.11 -3.81 6.55
CA ALA A 225 -1.86 -2.89 5.71
C ALA A 225 -1.15 -2.63 4.37
N VAL A 226 0.17 -2.40 4.38
CA VAL A 226 0.93 -2.20 3.14
C VAL A 226 0.76 -3.40 2.19
N ILE A 227 0.99 -4.61 2.70
CA ILE A 227 0.93 -5.82 1.88
C ILE A 227 -0.49 -6.12 1.39
N ASN A 228 -1.52 -5.93 2.23
CA ASN A 228 -2.91 -6.22 1.85
C ASN A 228 -3.55 -5.15 0.96
N PHE A 229 -3.23 -3.87 1.14
CA PHE A 229 -3.96 -2.77 0.50
C PHE A 229 -3.14 -2.03 -0.57
N LEU A 230 -1.81 -2.04 -0.50
CA LEU A 230 -0.96 -1.34 -1.47
C LEU A 230 -0.33 -2.25 -2.51
N THR A 231 -0.47 -3.56 -2.36
CA THR A 231 0.17 -4.55 -3.25
C THR A 231 -0.82 -5.61 -3.66
N GLU A 232 -0.50 -6.33 -4.73
CA GLU A 232 -1.26 -7.49 -5.19
C GLU A 232 -0.72 -8.82 -4.62
N ALA A 233 0.09 -8.78 -3.56
CA ALA A 233 0.60 -10.00 -2.93
C ALA A 233 -0.53 -10.95 -2.49
N ASN A 234 -1.62 -10.37 -1.97
CA ASN A 234 -2.81 -11.07 -1.47
C ASN A 234 -4.06 -10.84 -2.33
N GLN A 235 -3.86 -10.46 -3.60
CA GLN A 235 -4.89 -10.35 -4.64
C GLN A 235 -6.08 -9.47 -4.23
N PHE A 236 -5.81 -8.27 -3.69
CA PHE A 236 -6.88 -7.36 -3.28
C PHE A 236 -7.85 -7.08 -4.42
N SER A 237 -7.32 -6.79 -5.62
CA SER A 237 -8.15 -6.44 -6.77
C SER A 237 -9.05 -7.58 -7.25
N GLU A 238 -8.65 -8.84 -7.03
CA GLU A 238 -9.48 -10.02 -7.33
C GLU A 238 -10.56 -10.22 -6.25
N LYS A 239 -10.21 -9.99 -4.98
CA LYS A 239 -11.13 -10.12 -3.85
C LYS A 239 -12.18 -9.01 -3.80
N PHE A 240 -11.83 -7.80 -4.23
CA PHE A 240 -12.71 -6.62 -4.23
C PHE A 240 -12.77 -6.01 -5.64
N PRO A 241 -13.48 -6.64 -6.59
CA PRO A 241 -13.53 -6.19 -7.98
C PRO A 241 -14.21 -4.82 -8.08
N GLY A 242 -13.59 -3.89 -8.80
CA GLY A 242 -14.10 -2.52 -8.98
C GLY A 242 -13.85 -1.59 -7.80
N ILE A 243 -13.14 -2.05 -6.77
CA ILE A 243 -12.80 -1.27 -5.59
C ILE A 243 -11.30 -0.97 -5.58
N THR A 244 -10.95 0.28 -5.35
CA THR A 244 -9.56 0.75 -5.29
C THR A 244 -9.15 0.99 -3.83
N PRO A 245 -8.15 0.26 -3.31
CA PRO A 245 -7.64 0.51 -1.98
C PRO A 245 -6.73 1.74 -1.95
N TRP A 246 -6.93 2.60 -0.96
CA TRP A 246 -6.12 3.77 -0.67
C TRP A 246 -5.66 3.72 0.78
N LEU A 247 -4.37 3.60 1.04
CA LEU A 247 -3.87 3.62 2.42
C LEU A 247 -3.46 5.04 2.79
N THR A 248 -3.82 5.46 3.99
CA THR A 248 -3.43 6.77 4.52
C THR A 248 -2.12 6.67 5.31
N THR A 249 -1.28 7.70 5.19
CA THR A 249 -0.05 7.84 5.99
C THR A 249 0.20 9.31 6.36
N LEU A 250 1.16 9.56 7.25
CA LEU A 250 1.48 10.92 7.70
C LEU A 250 1.90 11.81 6.52
N GLU A 251 1.42 13.05 6.48
CA GLU A 251 1.72 14.01 5.41
C GLU A 251 3.22 14.25 5.23
N ILE A 252 4.00 14.17 6.30
CA ILE A 252 5.46 14.36 6.26
C ILE A 252 6.17 13.34 5.37
N ASN A 253 5.61 12.14 5.19
CA ASN A 253 6.17 11.11 4.32
C ASN A 253 6.20 11.56 2.84
N PHE A 254 5.37 12.53 2.46
CA PHE A 254 5.31 13.09 1.11
C PHE A 254 6.21 14.31 0.90
N LYS A 255 7.08 14.67 1.86
CA LYS A 255 7.95 15.86 1.73
C LYS A 255 9.34 15.55 1.16
N ALA A 256 9.85 14.34 1.36
CA ALA A 256 11.18 13.97 0.88
C ALA A 256 11.15 13.59 -0.62
N PRO A 257 12.13 14.05 -1.42
CA PRO A 257 12.20 13.74 -2.85
C PRO A 257 12.35 12.24 -3.09
N PHE A 258 11.94 11.76 -4.25
CA PHE A 258 11.98 10.34 -4.68
C PHE A 258 11.09 9.40 -3.87
N ILE A 259 11.19 9.39 -2.53
CA ILE A 259 10.35 8.55 -1.67
C ILE A 259 8.89 8.97 -1.81
N ARG A 260 8.59 10.28 -1.88
CA ARG A 260 7.24 10.78 -2.20
C ARG A 260 6.68 10.10 -3.45
N ASP A 261 7.48 10.01 -4.51
CA ASP A 261 7.05 9.47 -5.80
C ASP A 261 6.80 7.96 -5.72
N VAL A 262 7.58 7.24 -4.90
CA VAL A 262 7.35 5.83 -4.57
C VAL A 262 6.05 5.65 -3.80
N LEU A 263 5.79 6.47 -2.76
CA LEU A 263 4.56 6.40 -1.99
C LEU A 263 3.35 6.70 -2.89
N LEU A 264 3.43 7.75 -3.70
CA LEU A 264 2.39 8.10 -4.65
C LEU A 264 2.18 6.99 -5.70
N SER A 265 3.18 6.17 -5.99
CA SER A 265 3.01 5.05 -6.91
C SER A 265 2.29 3.83 -6.33
N LEU A 266 2.06 3.80 -5.02
CA LEU A 266 1.52 2.66 -4.28
C LEU A 266 0.08 2.86 -3.78
N ASN A 267 -0.64 3.91 -4.21
CA ASN A 267 -1.95 4.31 -3.63
C ASN A 267 -1.87 4.78 -2.17
N LEU A 268 -0.78 5.45 -1.80
CA LEU A 268 -0.71 6.15 -0.52
C LEU A 268 -1.21 7.59 -0.66
N ILE A 269 -2.02 8.00 0.32
CA ILE A 269 -2.47 9.39 0.46
C ILE A 269 -2.15 9.93 1.85
N ALA A 270 -2.16 11.26 1.99
CA ALA A 270 -1.99 11.90 3.28
C ALA A 270 -3.22 11.64 4.16
N ALA A 271 -2.97 11.33 5.43
CA ALA A 271 -3.99 11.16 6.47
C ALA A 271 -4.55 12.53 6.95
N THR A 272 -4.95 13.39 6.01
CA THR A 272 -5.55 14.69 6.29
C THR A 272 -7.06 14.63 6.03
N HIS A 273 -7.82 15.49 6.70
CA HIS A 273 -9.26 15.63 6.42
C HIS A 273 -9.48 15.93 4.94
N ARG A 274 -8.68 16.81 4.34
CA ARG A 274 -8.81 17.18 2.93
C ARG A 274 -8.56 15.99 1.99
N GLY A 275 -7.51 15.21 2.22
CA GLY A 275 -7.18 14.03 1.43
C GLY A 275 -8.24 12.93 1.50
N ILE A 276 -8.67 12.60 2.72
CA ILE A 276 -9.67 11.53 2.92
C ILE A 276 -11.03 11.98 2.39
N SER A 277 -11.50 13.20 2.71
CA SER A 277 -12.78 13.72 2.19
C SER A 277 -12.79 13.84 0.67
N TYR A 278 -11.65 14.12 0.03
CA TYR A 278 -11.57 14.18 -1.42
C TYR A 278 -11.93 12.83 -2.06
N LEU A 279 -11.31 11.73 -1.60
CA LEU A 279 -11.57 10.39 -2.13
C LEU A 279 -12.96 9.86 -1.77
N LEU A 280 -13.51 10.27 -0.63
CA LEU A 280 -14.85 9.84 -0.21
C LEU A 280 -15.97 10.58 -0.94
N ASP A 281 -15.68 11.70 -1.61
CA ASP A 281 -16.65 12.52 -2.36
C ASP A 281 -16.57 12.24 -3.88
N PRO A 282 -17.53 11.50 -4.47
CA PRO A 282 -17.53 11.19 -5.90
C PRO A 282 -17.55 12.43 -6.80
N GLN A 283 -18.14 13.54 -6.34
CA GLN A 283 -18.22 14.77 -7.14
C GLN A 283 -16.87 15.48 -7.21
N LYS A 284 -16.03 15.34 -6.17
CA LYS A 284 -14.69 15.93 -6.15
C LYS A 284 -13.64 15.02 -6.81
N CYS A 285 -13.66 13.73 -6.49
CA CYS A 285 -12.68 12.78 -7.02
C CYS A 285 -13.00 12.32 -8.45
N GLY A 286 -14.26 12.40 -8.87
CA GLY A 286 -14.72 11.91 -10.17
C GLY A 286 -14.79 10.38 -10.27
N ASN A 287 -14.53 9.64 -9.19
CA ASN A 287 -14.52 8.19 -9.13
C ASN A 287 -15.29 7.68 -7.89
N THR A 288 -15.83 6.47 -7.99
CA THR A 288 -16.44 5.71 -6.88
C THR A 288 -15.63 4.44 -6.61
N GLY A 289 -16.00 3.67 -5.58
CA GLY A 289 -15.30 2.43 -5.24
C GLY A 289 -14.01 2.68 -4.48
N ASN A 290 -13.82 3.86 -3.89
CA ASN A 290 -12.63 4.19 -3.12
C ASN A 290 -12.71 3.53 -1.74
N PHE A 291 -11.77 2.66 -1.42
CA PHE A 291 -11.65 1.97 -0.13
C PHE A 291 -10.50 2.61 0.67
N VAL A 292 -10.84 3.66 1.42
CA VAL A 292 -9.88 4.51 2.12
C VAL A 292 -9.57 3.93 3.49
N VAL A 293 -8.38 3.38 3.63
CA VAL A 293 -7.91 2.69 4.82
C VAL A 293 -7.16 3.65 5.74
N VAL A 294 -7.66 3.79 6.96
CA VAL A 294 -7.06 4.57 8.04
C VAL A 294 -6.46 3.65 9.08
N VAL A 295 -5.17 3.77 9.32
CA VAL A 295 -4.52 3.03 10.40
C VAL A 295 -4.78 3.74 11.74
N LEU A 296 -5.69 3.17 12.54
CA LEU A 296 -6.26 3.85 13.71
C LEU A 296 -5.24 4.00 14.86
N GLY A 297 -4.28 3.09 14.96
CA GLY A 297 -3.28 3.04 16.03
C GLY A 297 -2.29 4.20 16.07
N GLY A 298 -1.89 4.69 14.89
CA GLY A 298 -0.87 5.72 14.72
C GLY A 298 0.43 5.48 15.51
N ALA A 299 1.17 6.56 15.77
CA ALA A 299 2.45 6.49 16.49
C ALA A 299 2.32 5.94 17.94
N PRO A 300 1.29 6.26 18.74
CA PRO A 300 1.17 5.72 20.10
C PRO A 300 0.98 4.21 20.16
N GLU A 301 0.17 3.61 19.28
CA GLU A 301 0.08 2.14 19.22
C GLU A 301 1.41 1.52 18.77
N ALA A 302 2.13 2.18 17.85
CA ALA A 302 3.45 1.71 17.41
C ALA A 302 4.48 1.73 18.55
N LEU A 303 4.47 2.76 19.40
CA LEU A 303 5.36 2.88 20.56
C LEU A 303 5.04 1.86 21.68
N ASP A 304 3.75 1.56 21.86
CA ASP A 304 3.26 0.59 22.85
C ASP A 304 3.25 -0.85 22.34
N SER A 305 3.64 -1.07 21.08
CA SER A 305 3.71 -2.40 20.48
C SER A 305 4.69 -3.27 21.25
N ARG A 306 4.18 -4.37 21.81
CA ARG A 306 4.96 -5.40 22.52
C ARG A 306 4.47 -6.79 22.08
N PRO A 307 5.34 -7.82 22.07
CA PRO A 307 4.90 -9.18 21.77
C PRO A 307 3.69 -9.59 22.62
N GLY A 308 2.62 -10.07 21.98
CA GLY A 308 1.41 -10.53 22.66
C GLY A 308 0.48 -9.44 23.22
N LYS A 309 0.78 -8.14 23.00
CA LYS A 309 -0.04 -7.03 23.49
C LYS A 309 -0.23 -5.96 22.42
N TYR A 310 -1.50 -5.69 22.10
CA TYR A 310 -1.90 -4.55 21.28
C TYR A 310 -2.63 -3.53 22.16
N VAL A 311 -2.12 -2.30 22.19
CA VAL A 311 -2.76 -1.20 22.95
C VAL A 311 -3.39 -0.25 21.95
N PHE A 312 -4.71 -0.31 21.85
CA PHE A 312 -5.45 0.51 20.92
C PHE A 312 -5.92 1.81 21.57
N HIS A 313 -5.41 2.94 21.07
CA HIS A 313 -5.68 4.27 21.62
C HIS A 313 -6.78 4.99 20.82
N THR A 314 -8.03 4.81 21.23
CA THR A 314 -9.20 5.49 20.62
C THR A 314 -9.70 6.68 21.42
N ASN A 315 -9.43 6.72 22.73
CA ASN A 315 -9.86 7.81 23.60
C ASN A 315 -9.31 9.15 23.07
N GLY A 316 -10.22 10.03 22.62
CA GLY A 316 -9.89 11.33 22.05
C GLY A 316 -9.66 11.37 20.53
N ARG A 317 -9.71 10.22 19.82
CA ARG A 317 -9.53 10.14 18.35
C ARG A 317 -10.84 9.97 17.59
N TYR A 318 -11.79 10.88 17.83
CA TYR A 318 -13.11 10.82 17.21
C TYR A 318 -13.18 11.35 15.78
N GLY A 319 -12.09 11.94 15.28
CA GLY A 319 -12.06 12.59 13.96
C GLY A 319 -12.46 11.66 12.81
N PHE A 320 -12.03 10.40 12.84
CA PHE A 320 -12.35 9.41 11.80
C PHE A 320 -13.82 8.99 11.82
N PHE A 321 -14.41 8.83 13.02
CA PHE A 321 -15.84 8.56 13.17
C PHE A 321 -16.69 9.74 12.72
N LYS A 322 -16.29 10.96 13.11
CA LYS A 322 -16.93 12.19 12.64
C LYS A 322 -16.89 12.27 11.11
N LEU A 323 -15.72 11.97 10.53
CA LEU A 323 -15.55 11.99 9.08
C LEU A 323 -16.46 10.96 8.41
N ALA A 324 -16.49 9.71 8.89
CA ALA A 324 -17.37 8.66 8.40
C ALA A 324 -18.83 9.13 8.36
N LEU A 325 -19.35 9.64 9.48
CA LEU A 325 -20.72 10.14 9.60
C LEU A 325 -21.04 11.31 8.67
N THR A 326 -20.04 12.12 8.29
CA THR A 326 -20.24 13.26 7.38
C THR A 326 -20.14 12.88 5.90
N THR A 327 -19.52 11.74 5.57
CA THR A 327 -19.28 11.33 4.19
C THR A 327 -20.19 10.21 3.71
N GLY A 328 -21.03 9.64 4.59
CA GLY A 328 -21.99 8.58 4.26
C GLY A 328 -21.86 7.42 5.23
#